data_AF-F8PCB7-F1
#
_entry.id   AF-F8PCB7-F1
#
_cell.length_a   1.000
_cell.length_b   1.000
_cell.length_c   1.000
_cell.angle_alpha   90.00
_cell.angle_beta   90.00
_cell.angle_gamma   90.00
#
_symmetry.space_group_name_H-M   'P 1'
#
loop_
_entity.id
_entity.type
_entity.pdbx_description
1 polymer ?
#
loop_
_entity_poly.entity_id
_entity_poly.type
_entity_poly.pdbx_seq_one_letter_code
_entity_poly.pdbx_strand_id
1 'polypeptide(L)'
;MSKPKGKSAQASQTGIYNPESVKDVAESLGISNLSDTVASSLAADVEYRMHQVIEEASRFMRHGRRTTMTTSDIDQALRVLNIEPLYGHNSFNPPAFRRALPFPQLPTVGPVYFVEDEEIDFDRVLREEKITVPKGVNWTAHWLAVEGVQPLIPENPPAIPRDTDQQEVTKSPPISNTGFPPTPPSDRSTNKKQQQQQQQQQQLVKQVLSRELQLYYTRLTTSLLPPSDFAKRTAALASLRHDAGLQALLPYLIRWVGESVVNALKDSSDSDNDGKVLEVMLHVVSAILENSALFIEPYLHQILPPILSTLLHSFLPPSYATLLRTMASQTLSRLLTQHSTTYPSLSPRIMKTLLLALISPDKSKNTREGAIRGLIGIGKEAVRKGLVEGGGIRVVGSDCTPGESSSLVNAVMDALHVLQPPSDMPESLDTSADADAAVYAQMKEVFGDFFAEKLAGDKVWAMGVLGSVSDQT
;
A
#
# COMPACT_ATOMS: atom_id res chain seq x y z
N MET A 1 -55.12 -44.84 -67.57
CA MET A 1 -54.44 -45.38 -66.38
C MET A 1 -53.03 -44.83 -66.32
N SER A 2 -52.82 -43.74 -65.58
CA SER A 2 -51.51 -43.15 -65.30
C SER A 2 -51.18 -43.42 -63.83
N LYS A 3 -50.12 -44.19 -63.57
CA LYS A 3 -49.61 -44.42 -62.21
C LYS A 3 -49.14 -43.07 -61.62
N PRO A 4 -49.45 -42.75 -60.36
CA PRO A 4 -48.89 -41.57 -59.72
C PRO A 4 -47.42 -41.83 -59.38
N LYS A 5 -46.54 -40.89 -59.77
CA LYS A 5 -45.14 -40.85 -59.34
C LYS A 5 -45.10 -40.74 -57.81
N GLY A 6 -44.38 -41.66 -57.15
CA GLY A 6 -44.08 -41.55 -55.73
C GLY A 6 -43.27 -40.27 -55.48
N LYS A 7 -43.78 -39.41 -54.58
CA LYS A 7 -43.02 -38.28 -54.04
C LYS A 7 -41.85 -38.87 -53.24
N SER A 8 -40.62 -38.57 -53.64
CA SER A 8 -39.46 -38.76 -52.79
C SER A 8 -39.64 -37.90 -51.54
N ALA A 9 -39.57 -38.51 -50.36
CA ALA A 9 -39.52 -37.79 -49.10
C ALA A 9 -38.24 -36.94 -49.11
N GLN A 10 -38.38 -35.62 -49.17
CA GLN A 10 -37.26 -34.72 -48.94
C GLN A 10 -36.80 -34.90 -47.49
N ALA A 11 -35.61 -35.46 -47.30
CA ALA A 11 -34.99 -35.56 -45.99
C ALA A 11 -34.80 -34.15 -45.45
N SER A 12 -35.47 -33.83 -44.34
CA SER A 12 -35.24 -32.60 -43.61
C SER A 12 -33.82 -32.62 -43.04
N GLN A 13 -32.95 -31.72 -43.49
CA GLN A 13 -31.66 -31.48 -42.84
C GLN A 13 -31.94 -30.97 -41.41
N THR A 14 -31.53 -31.74 -40.40
CA THR A 14 -31.82 -31.48 -38.99
C THR A 14 -30.72 -30.72 -38.25
N GLY A 15 -29.55 -30.51 -38.86
CA GLY A 15 -28.38 -29.89 -38.22
C GLY A 15 -27.49 -29.11 -39.20
N ILE A 16 -26.43 -28.49 -38.64
CA ILE A 16 -25.43 -27.69 -39.38
C ILE A 16 -24.33 -28.60 -39.95
N TYR A 17 -24.08 -29.76 -39.32
CA TYR A 17 -23.06 -30.70 -39.80
C TYR A 17 -23.43 -31.30 -41.16
N ASN A 18 -22.49 -31.27 -42.11
CA ASN A 18 -22.76 -31.66 -43.49
C ASN A 18 -22.98 -33.19 -43.61
N PRO A 19 -24.15 -33.66 -44.08
CA PRO A 19 -24.41 -35.09 -44.25
C PRO A 19 -23.51 -35.73 -45.33
N GLU A 20 -22.97 -34.95 -46.27
CA GLU A 20 -22.02 -35.47 -47.27
C GLU A 20 -20.70 -35.92 -46.62
N SER A 21 -20.24 -35.25 -45.55
CA SER A 21 -19.03 -35.67 -44.82
C SER A 21 -19.19 -37.05 -44.16
N VAL A 22 -20.42 -37.43 -43.78
CA VAL A 22 -20.73 -38.76 -43.27
C VAL A 22 -20.66 -39.80 -44.39
N LYS A 23 -21.09 -39.45 -45.60
CA LYS A 23 -20.99 -40.32 -46.78
C LYS A 23 -19.54 -40.52 -47.20
N ASP A 24 -18.72 -39.46 -47.20
CA ASP A 24 -17.28 -39.54 -47.49
C ASP A 24 -16.57 -40.54 -46.55
N VAL A 25 -16.90 -40.51 -45.26
CA VAL A 25 -16.37 -41.48 -44.28
C VAL A 25 -16.90 -42.89 -44.56
N ALA A 26 -18.18 -43.06 -44.93
CA ALA A 26 -18.74 -44.36 -45.28
C ALA A 26 -18.07 -44.96 -46.54
N GLU A 27 -17.78 -44.15 -47.55
CA GLU A 27 -17.05 -44.56 -48.75
C GLU A 27 -15.61 -44.97 -48.43
N SER A 28 -14.95 -44.29 -47.48
CA SER A 28 -13.60 -44.68 -47.01
C SER A 28 -13.57 -46.09 -46.38
N LEU A 29 -14.70 -46.55 -45.85
CA LEU A 29 -14.90 -47.90 -45.31
C LEU A 29 -15.39 -48.90 -46.37
N GLY A 30 -15.57 -48.47 -47.62
CA GLY A 30 -16.05 -49.30 -48.73
C GLY A 30 -17.57 -49.42 -48.83
N ILE A 31 -18.34 -48.59 -48.13
CA ILE A 31 -19.81 -48.57 -48.18
C ILE A 31 -20.26 -47.50 -49.19
N SER A 32 -20.58 -47.90 -50.41
CA SER A 32 -20.84 -46.97 -51.52
C SER A 32 -22.26 -46.42 -51.62
N ASN A 33 -23.24 -47.01 -50.92
CA ASN A 33 -24.67 -46.63 -51.05
C ASN A 33 -25.32 -46.43 -49.67
N LEU A 34 -24.96 -45.34 -48.97
CA LEU A 34 -25.62 -44.93 -47.73
C LEU A 34 -26.87 -44.09 -48.03
N SER A 35 -28.02 -44.46 -47.45
CA SER A 35 -29.26 -43.69 -47.63
C SER A 35 -29.18 -42.30 -46.99
N ASP A 36 -29.72 -41.28 -47.66
CA ASP A 36 -29.70 -39.88 -47.20
C ASP A 36 -30.33 -39.67 -45.81
N THR A 37 -31.35 -40.46 -45.48
CA THR A 37 -32.02 -40.41 -44.16
C THR A 37 -31.07 -40.83 -43.03
N VAL A 38 -30.31 -41.91 -43.24
CA VAL A 38 -29.31 -42.41 -42.28
C VAL A 38 -28.16 -41.42 -42.16
N ALA A 39 -27.65 -40.91 -43.28
CA ALA A 39 -26.58 -39.91 -43.29
C ALA A 39 -26.98 -38.64 -42.51
N SER A 40 -28.19 -38.13 -42.73
CA SER A 40 -28.71 -36.96 -42.00
C SER A 40 -28.93 -37.23 -40.51
N SER A 41 -29.37 -38.43 -40.13
CA SER A 41 -29.55 -38.78 -38.72
C SER A 41 -28.23 -38.94 -37.97
N LEU A 42 -27.22 -39.54 -38.63
CA LEU A 42 -25.89 -39.72 -38.06
C LEU A 42 -25.13 -38.39 -37.96
N ALA A 43 -25.29 -37.50 -38.94
CA ALA A 43 -24.77 -36.14 -38.88
C ALA A 43 -25.30 -35.38 -37.65
N ALA A 44 -26.59 -35.51 -37.32
CA ALA A 44 -27.17 -34.89 -36.14
C ALA A 44 -26.62 -35.47 -34.82
N ASP A 45 -26.36 -36.79 -34.74
CA ASP A 45 -25.72 -37.40 -33.55
C ASP A 45 -24.26 -36.94 -33.40
N VAL A 46 -23.51 -36.84 -34.50
CA VAL A 46 -22.14 -36.30 -34.49
C VAL A 46 -22.13 -34.86 -33.98
N GLU A 47 -23.03 -34.02 -34.47
CA GLU A 47 -23.16 -32.63 -34.01
C GLU A 47 -23.50 -32.55 -32.51
N TYR A 48 -24.39 -33.41 -32.02
CA TYR A 48 -24.71 -33.49 -30.59
C TYR A 48 -23.48 -33.86 -29.76
N ARG A 49 -22.70 -34.87 -30.19
CA ARG A 49 -21.46 -35.28 -29.52
C ARG A 49 -20.39 -34.19 -29.55
N MET A 50 -20.26 -33.45 -30.64
CA MET A 50 -19.35 -32.30 -30.72
C MET A 50 -19.71 -31.23 -29.69
N HIS A 51 -21.00 -30.87 -29.58
CA HIS A 51 -21.45 -29.91 -28.57
C HIS A 51 -21.19 -30.41 -27.15
N GLN A 52 -21.41 -31.70 -26.88
CA GLN A 52 -21.14 -32.29 -25.56
C GLN A 52 -19.66 -32.14 -25.16
N VAL A 53 -18.73 -32.45 -26.08
CA VAL A 53 -17.28 -32.28 -25.84
C VAL A 53 -16.92 -30.80 -25.61
N ILE A 54 -17.45 -29.89 -26.43
CA ILE A 54 -17.20 -28.46 -26.32
C ILE A 54 -17.74 -27.90 -25.00
N GLU A 55 -18.89 -28.37 -24.55
CA GLU A 55 -19.48 -27.94 -23.29
C GLU A 55 -18.62 -28.35 -22.08
N GLU A 56 -18.16 -29.60 -22.05
CA GLU A 56 -17.23 -30.07 -21.01
C GLU A 56 -15.91 -29.28 -21.05
N ALA A 57 -15.33 -29.06 -22.24
CA ALA A 57 -14.11 -28.29 -22.40
C ALA A 57 -14.28 -26.82 -21.93
N SER A 58 -15.46 -26.23 -22.17
CA SER A 58 -15.80 -24.88 -21.69
C SER A 58 -15.84 -24.79 -20.17
N ARG A 59 -16.25 -25.87 -19.47
CA ARG A 59 -16.18 -25.93 -18.02
C ARG A 59 -14.72 -25.94 -17.54
N PHE A 60 -13.85 -26.74 -18.16
CA PHE A 60 -12.41 -26.73 -17.84
C PHE A 60 -11.77 -25.35 -18.06
N MET A 61 -12.09 -24.69 -19.17
CA MET A 61 -11.63 -23.32 -19.46
C MET A 61 -12.06 -22.33 -18.36
N ARG A 62 -13.34 -22.36 -17.95
CA ARG A 62 -13.88 -21.50 -16.89
C ARG A 62 -13.25 -21.81 -15.53
N HIS A 63 -13.06 -23.10 -15.20
CA HIS A 63 -12.38 -23.53 -13.98
C HIS A 63 -10.90 -23.10 -13.96
N GLY A 64 -10.26 -23.03 -15.13
CA GLY A 64 -8.93 -22.46 -15.31
C GLY A 64 -8.88 -20.93 -15.25
N ARG A 65 -10.01 -20.24 -15.03
CA ARG A 65 -10.14 -18.77 -15.06
C ARG A 65 -9.62 -18.14 -16.37
N ARG A 66 -9.76 -18.86 -17.47
CA ARG A 66 -9.37 -18.41 -18.82
C ARG A 66 -10.61 -18.04 -19.62
N THR A 67 -10.42 -17.16 -20.61
CA THR A 67 -11.46 -16.79 -21.59
C THR A 67 -11.23 -17.43 -22.96
N THR A 68 -10.06 -18.05 -23.16
CA THR A 68 -9.67 -18.74 -24.39
C THR A 68 -9.56 -20.23 -24.11
N MET A 69 -10.23 -21.04 -24.93
CA MET A 69 -10.17 -22.51 -24.86
C MET A 69 -8.88 -23.00 -25.53
N THR A 70 -8.20 -23.94 -24.90
CA THR A 70 -6.94 -24.54 -25.37
C THR A 70 -7.14 -26.02 -25.72
N THR A 71 -6.20 -26.61 -26.46
CA THR A 71 -6.25 -28.06 -26.78
C THR A 71 -6.29 -28.92 -25.52
N SER A 72 -5.62 -28.48 -24.45
CA SER A 72 -5.63 -29.17 -23.16
C SER A 72 -7.01 -29.27 -22.50
N ASP A 73 -7.90 -28.29 -22.73
CA ASP A 73 -9.26 -28.31 -22.18
C ASP A 73 -10.11 -29.39 -22.89
N ILE A 74 -9.88 -29.59 -24.19
CA ILE A 74 -10.54 -30.63 -25.00
C ILE A 74 -10.00 -32.01 -24.60
N ASP A 75 -8.70 -32.17 -24.39
CA ASP A 75 -8.11 -33.43 -23.94
C ASP A 75 -8.68 -33.89 -22.58
N GLN A 76 -8.91 -32.92 -21.67
CA GLN A 76 -9.55 -33.19 -20.38
C GLN A 76 -11.02 -33.57 -20.55
N ALA A 77 -11.74 -32.89 -21.45
CA ALA A 77 -13.12 -33.23 -21.79
C ALA A 77 -13.25 -34.66 -22.36
N LEU A 78 -12.37 -35.05 -23.29
CA LEU A 78 -12.32 -36.40 -23.85
C LEU A 78 -12.10 -37.47 -22.77
N ARG A 79 -11.17 -37.21 -21.83
CA ARG A 79 -10.93 -38.11 -20.69
C ARG A 79 -12.16 -38.29 -19.81
N VAL A 80 -12.88 -37.22 -19.48
CA VAL A 80 -14.09 -37.29 -18.64
C VAL A 80 -15.22 -38.03 -19.34
N LEU A 81 -15.35 -37.83 -20.65
CA LEU A 81 -16.36 -38.50 -21.47
C LEU A 81 -15.98 -39.96 -21.83
N ASN A 82 -14.83 -40.45 -21.35
CA ASN A 82 -14.27 -41.77 -21.69
C ASN A 82 -14.09 -41.98 -23.20
N ILE A 83 -13.73 -40.91 -23.92
CA ILE A 83 -13.37 -40.95 -25.33
C ILE A 83 -11.85 -41.14 -25.42
N GLU A 84 -11.41 -41.89 -26.43
CA GLU A 84 -9.99 -42.12 -26.69
C GLU A 84 -9.25 -40.79 -26.91
N PRO A 85 -8.04 -40.63 -26.34
CA PRO A 85 -7.28 -39.38 -26.46
C PRO A 85 -6.77 -39.16 -27.89
N LEU A 86 -6.90 -37.93 -28.37
CA LEU A 86 -6.42 -37.51 -29.69
C LEU A 86 -4.99 -36.96 -29.56
N TYR A 87 -4.00 -37.75 -29.99
CA TYR A 87 -2.59 -37.35 -29.97
C TYR A 87 -2.22 -36.48 -31.17
N GLY A 88 -1.15 -35.69 -31.03
CA GLY A 88 -0.60 -34.87 -32.13
C GLY A 88 -1.18 -33.46 -32.23
N HIS A 89 -2.07 -33.06 -31.32
CA HIS A 89 -2.61 -31.70 -31.26
C HIS A 89 -1.98 -30.90 -30.12
N ASN A 90 -1.28 -29.81 -30.45
CA ASN A 90 -0.70 -28.91 -29.46
C ASN A 90 -1.00 -27.46 -29.80
N SER A 91 -1.25 -26.63 -28.79
CA SER A 91 -1.54 -25.20 -28.97
C SER A 91 -0.34 -24.43 -29.57
N PHE A 92 0.87 -24.97 -29.46
CA PHE A 92 2.10 -24.37 -29.99
C PHE A 92 2.37 -24.69 -31.47
N ASN A 93 1.70 -25.70 -32.05
CA ASN A 93 1.86 -26.07 -33.45
C ASN A 93 0.47 -26.30 -34.10
N PRO A 94 -0.20 -25.23 -34.57
CA PRO A 94 -1.51 -25.36 -35.19
C PRO A 94 -1.41 -26.02 -36.57
N PRO A 95 -2.27 -27.01 -36.90
CA PRO A 95 -2.23 -27.68 -38.20
C PRO A 95 -2.59 -26.73 -39.34
N ALA A 96 -1.84 -26.81 -40.44
CA ALA A 96 -2.10 -26.05 -41.66
C ALA A 96 -2.96 -26.88 -42.64
N PHE A 97 -4.16 -26.39 -42.94
CA PHE A 97 -5.05 -27.02 -43.92
C PHE A 97 -4.78 -26.46 -45.32
N ARG A 98 -4.49 -27.32 -46.29
CA ARG A 98 -4.35 -26.97 -47.71
C ARG A 98 -5.49 -27.55 -48.52
N ARG A 99 -5.91 -26.82 -49.56
CA ARG A 99 -6.94 -27.27 -50.50
C ARG A 99 -6.30 -28.08 -51.63
N ALA A 100 -6.80 -29.29 -51.86
CA ALA A 100 -6.37 -30.12 -52.99
C ALA A 100 -6.81 -29.50 -54.32
N LEU A 101 -6.03 -29.74 -55.37
CA LEU A 101 -6.39 -29.32 -56.72
C LEU A 101 -7.55 -30.19 -57.24
N PRO A 102 -8.54 -29.62 -57.94
CA PRO A 102 -9.65 -30.39 -58.50
C PRO A 102 -9.13 -31.44 -59.47
N PHE A 103 -9.64 -32.68 -59.37
CA PHE A 103 -9.33 -33.72 -60.35
C PHE A 103 -9.93 -33.37 -61.72
N PRO A 104 -9.13 -33.30 -62.80
CA PRO A 104 -9.62 -32.90 -64.13
C PRO A 104 -10.72 -33.83 -64.70
N GLN A 105 -10.80 -35.07 -64.22
CA GLN A 105 -11.69 -36.10 -64.76
C GLN A 105 -13.05 -36.20 -64.04
N LEU A 106 -13.20 -35.60 -62.85
CA LEU A 106 -14.45 -35.59 -62.08
C LEU A 106 -14.76 -34.16 -61.57
N PRO A 107 -15.37 -33.29 -62.40
CA PRO A 107 -15.64 -31.88 -62.06
C PRO A 107 -16.78 -31.68 -61.03
N THR A 108 -17.44 -32.74 -60.59
CA THR A 108 -18.56 -32.72 -59.63
C THR A 108 -18.17 -32.99 -58.17
N VAL A 109 -16.89 -33.28 -57.88
CA VAL A 109 -16.43 -33.55 -56.52
C VAL A 109 -16.16 -32.22 -55.79
N GLY A 110 -16.67 -32.09 -54.57
CA GLY A 110 -16.51 -30.90 -53.74
C GLY A 110 -15.06 -30.59 -53.37
N PRO A 111 -14.78 -29.42 -52.77
CA PRO A 111 -13.43 -29.04 -52.38
C PRO A 111 -12.90 -29.95 -51.26
N VAL A 112 -11.79 -30.63 -51.53
CA VAL A 112 -11.09 -31.49 -50.54
C VAL A 112 -9.99 -30.68 -49.86
N TYR A 113 -9.92 -30.77 -48.54
CA TYR A 113 -8.86 -30.18 -47.72
C TYR A 113 -8.06 -31.29 -47.05
N PHE A 114 -6.75 -31.12 -46.96
CA PHE A 114 -5.86 -32.05 -46.26
C PHE A 114 -4.94 -31.27 -45.31
N VAL A 115 -4.49 -31.94 -44.25
CA VAL A 115 -3.48 -31.40 -43.34
C VAL A 115 -2.13 -31.53 -44.05
N GLU A 116 -1.41 -30.43 -44.18
CA GLU A 116 -0.05 -30.46 -44.72
C GLU A 116 0.87 -31.24 -43.78
N ASP A 117 1.55 -32.25 -44.33
CA ASP A 117 2.56 -33.02 -43.61
C ASP A 117 3.94 -32.45 -43.96
N GLU A 118 4.56 -31.75 -43.01
CA GLU A 118 5.88 -31.15 -43.20
C GLU A 118 6.96 -32.18 -42.86
N GLU A 119 7.81 -32.53 -43.82
CA GLU A 119 8.94 -33.43 -43.58
C GLU A 119 10.01 -32.72 -42.72
N ILE A 120 10.27 -33.26 -41.53
CA ILE A 120 11.24 -32.70 -40.59
C ILE A 120 12.56 -33.46 -40.67
N ASP A 121 13.66 -32.75 -40.89
CA ASP A 121 15.01 -33.30 -40.81
C ASP A 121 15.46 -33.44 -39.34
N PHE A 122 15.73 -34.68 -38.92
CA PHE A 122 16.16 -34.98 -37.54
C PHE A 122 17.48 -34.28 -37.17
N ASP A 123 18.41 -34.12 -38.13
CA ASP A 123 19.68 -33.45 -37.87
C ASP A 123 19.51 -31.97 -37.57
N ARG A 124 18.43 -31.35 -38.07
CA ARG A 124 18.07 -29.96 -37.77
C ARG A 124 17.49 -29.84 -36.36
N VAL A 125 16.57 -30.73 -35.99
CA VAL A 125 15.92 -30.73 -34.67
C VAL A 125 16.94 -30.94 -33.55
N LEU A 126 17.88 -31.87 -33.72
CA LEU A 126 18.93 -32.14 -32.73
C LEU A 126 19.88 -30.95 -32.50
N ARG A 127 20.03 -30.06 -33.50
CA ARG A 127 20.88 -28.87 -33.39
C ARG A 127 20.14 -27.66 -32.79
N GLU A 128 18.81 -27.67 -32.81
CA GLU A 128 17.96 -26.54 -32.41
C GLU A 128 17.57 -26.66 -30.92
N GLU A 129 18.52 -26.37 -30.02
CA GLU A 129 18.37 -26.73 -28.60
C GLU A 129 18.33 -25.54 -27.62
N LYS A 130 17.71 -24.42 -28.00
CA LYS A 130 17.55 -23.29 -27.07
C LYS A 130 16.09 -22.99 -26.75
N ILE A 131 15.55 -23.76 -25.81
CA ILE A 131 14.30 -23.44 -25.13
C ILE A 131 14.56 -22.25 -24.20
N THR A 132 13.91 -21.11 -24.46
CA THR A 132 13.97 -19.97 -23.55
C THR A 132 13.03 -20.20 -22.38
N VAL A 133 13.59 -20.41 -21.20
CA VAL A 133 12.78 -20.55 -19.99
C VAL A 133 12.29 -19.16 -19.56
N PRO A 134 10.96 -18.93 -19.49
CA PRO A 134 10.44 -17.66 -18.99
C PRO A 134 10.82 -17.46 -17.52
N LYS A 135 10.87 -16.20 -17.09
CA LYS A 135 11.07 -15.89 -15.66
C LYS A 135 9.95 -16.52 -14.84
N GLY A 136 10.28 -16.94 -13.62
CA GLY A 136 9.29 -17.46 -12.67
C GLY A 136 8.19 -16.44 -12.34
N VAL A 137 7.12 -16.94 -11.72
CA VAL A 137 5.97 -16.11 -11.33
C VAL A 137 6.35 -15.21 -10.16
N ASN A 138 6.26 -13.89 -10.36
CA ASN A 138 6.42 -12.88 -9.32
C ASN A 138 5.14 -12.05 -9.21
N TRP A 139 4.87 -11.49 -8.03
CA TRP A 139 3.76 -10.57 -7.81
C TRP A 139 4.27 -9.15 -7.54
N THR A 140 3.53 -8.16 -8.02
CA THR A 140 3.76 -6.75 -7.74
C THR A 140 2.47 -6.14 -7.19
N ALA A 141 2.55 -5.48 -6.05
CA ALA A 141 1.41 -4.84 -5.41
C ALA A 141 1.47 -3.32 -5.60
N HIS A 142 0.33 -2.71 -5.88
CA HIS A 142 0.16 -1.26 -5.96
C HIS A 142 -1.23 -0.86 -5.44
N TRP A 143 -1.40 0.41 -5.11
CA TRP A 143 -2.70 0.94 -4.67
C TRP A 143 -3.62 1.15 -5.88
N LEU A 144 -4.64 0.30 -5.99
CA LEU A 144 -5.70 0.46 -7.00
C LEU A 144 -6.63 1.64 -6.67
N ALA A 145 -6.96 1.82 -5.39
CA ALA A 145 -7.81 2.90 -4.92
C ALA A 145 -7.45 3.31 -3.50
N VAL A 146 -7.58 4.60 -3.20
CA VAL A 146 -7.46 5.19 -1.86
C VAL A 146 -8.73 6.01 -1.63
N GLU A 147 -9.52 5.68 -0.60
CA GLU A 147 -10.80 6.35 -0.31
C GLU A 147 -11.77 6.36 -1.52
N GLY A 148 -11.78 5.28 -2.30
CA GLY A 148 -12.64 5.14 -3.49
C GLY A 148 -12.16 5.92 -4.73
N VAL A 149 -11.03 6.64 -4.65
CA VAL A 149 -10.41 7.33 -5.78
C VAL A 149 -9.19 6.56 -6.26
N GLN A 150 -9.12 6.31 -7.56
CA GLN A 150 -7.97 5.65 -8.18
C GLN A 150 -6.79 6.62 -8.31
N PRO A 151 -5.62 6.35 -7.70
CA PRO A 151 -4.46 7.21 -7.85
C PRO A 151 -3.87 7.11 -9.26
N LEU A 152 -3.36 8.23 -9.77
CA LEU A 152 -2.72 8.32 -11.08
C LEU A 152 -1.25 7.84 -11.01
N ILE A 153 -1.09 6.54 -10.84
CA ILE A 153 0.18 5.82 -10.93
C ILE A 153 0.28 5.09 -12.28
N PRO A 154 1.49 4.83 -12.80
CA PRO A 154 1.68 4.17 -14.10
C PRO A 154 0.98 2.81 -14.24
N GLU A 155 0.79 2.10 -13.12
CA GLU A 155 0.14 0.79 -13.05
C GLU A 155 -1.39 0.87 -13.18
N ASN A 156 -1.98 2.04 -12.86
CA ASN A 156 -3.42 2.25 -12.95
C ASN A 156 -3.79 2.77 -14.35
N PRO A 157 -4.96 2.37 -14.89
CA PRO A 157 -5.47 2.93 -16.13
C PRO A 157 -5.62 4.46 -16.03
N PRO A 158 -5.38 5.20 -17.14
CA PRO A 158 -5.68 6.62 -17.17
C PRO A 158 -7.17 6.83 -16.93
N ALA A 159 -7.52 7.94 -16.28
CA ALA A 159 -8.92 8.31 -16.08
C ALA A 159 -9.61 8.38 -17.45
N ILE A 160 -10.58 7.49 -17.66
CA ILE A 160 -11.41 7.50 -18.87
C ILE A 160 -12.13 8.85 -18.85
N PRO A 161 -11.98 9.71 -19.87
CA PRO A 161 -12.77 10.93 -19.96
C PRO A 161 -14.25 10.54 -19.88
N ARG A 162 -14.97 11.07 -18.89
CA ARG A 162 -16.42 10.92 -18.87
C ARG A 162 -16.94 11.62 -20.12
N ASP A 163 -17.85 11.00 -20.87
CA ASP A 163 -18.43 11.54 -22.11
C ASP A 163 -19.04 12.95 -21.96
N THR A 164 -19.24 13.43 -20.73
CA THR A 164 -19.61 14.81 -20.40
C THR A 164 -18.58 15.87 -20.82
N ASP A 165 -17.28 15.54 -20.89
CA ASP A 165 -16.22 16.52 -21.18
C ASP A 165 -15.98 16.71 -22.70
N GLN A 166 -16.59 15.90 -23.55
CA GLN A 166 -16.46 16.03 -25.02
C GLN A 166 -17.33 17.18 -25.58
N GLN A 167 -18.22 17.79 -24.80
CA GLN A 167 -19.06 18.90 -25.26
C GLN A 167 -18.47 20.30 -25.00
N GLU A 168 -17.44 20.46 -24.16
CA GLU A 168 -16.87 21.78 -23.86
C GLU A 168 -15.67 22.18 -24.74
N VAL A 169 -15.11 21.26 -25.54
CA VAL A 169 -13.89 21.52 -26.35
C VAL A 169 -14.17 22.09 -27.75
N THR A 170 -15.44 22.28 -28.16
CA THR A 170 -15.80 22.75 -29.52
C THR A 170 -16.24 24.21 -29.61
N LYS A 171 -15.89 25.08 -28.65
CA LYS A 171 -16.12 26.53 -28.77
C LYS A 171 -14.91 27.37 -28.37
N SER A 172 -13.96 27.48 -29.30
CA SER A 172 -13.10 28.67 -29.40
C SER A 172 -12.82 28.98 -30.88
N PRO A 173 -13.11 30.20 -31.37
CA PRO A 173 -12.93 30.56 -32.78
C PRO A 173 -11.45 30.90 -33.10
N PRO A 174 -11.05 30.87 -34.39
CA PRO A 174 -9.65 31.02 -34.80
C PRO A 174 -9.30 32.49 -35.07
N ILE A 175 -8.13 32.96 -34.63
CA ILE A 175 -7.51 34.19 -35.17
C ILE A 175 -6.00 33.99 -35.42
N SER A 176 -5.67 34.24 -36.69
CA SER A 176 -4.44 34.41 -37.46
C SER A 176 -3.06 34.62 -36.81
N ASN A 177 -2.10 33.93 -37.46
CA ASN A 177 -0.65 34.17 -37.59
C ASN A 177 -0.16 35.64 -37.60
N THR A 178 0.98 35.88 -36.94
CA THR A 178 2.16 36.59 -37.49
C THR A 178 3.46 36.29 -36.70
N GLY A 179 4.47 35.68 -37.36
CA GLY A 179 5.89 36.08 -37.39
C GLY A 179 6.90 35.82 -36.23
N PHE A 180 7.81 34.84 -36.46
CA PHE A 180 9.27 34.80 -36.13
C PHE A 180 9.78 34.47 -34.69
N PRO A 181 11.00 33.87 -34.50
CA PRO A 181 11.15 32.41 -34.27
C PRO A 181 11.97 32.06 -32.97
N PRO A 182 12.56 30.85 -32.74
CA PRO A 182 12.50 30.16 -31.46
C PRO A 182 13.77 30.31 -30.58
N THR A 183 13.60 30.30 -29.25
CA THR A 183 14.67 29.98 -28.30
C THR A 183 14.22 28.83 -27.40
N PRO A 184 15.08 27.84 -27.10
CA PRO A 184 14.67 26.66 -26.33
C PRO A 184 14.76 26.96 -24.83
N PRO A 185 13.77 26.59 -23.99
CA PRO A 185 13.97 26.51 -22.56
C PRO A 185 14.33 25.08 -22.16
N SER A 186 15.51 24.99 -21.56
CA SER A 186 16.13 23.85 -20.92
C SER A 186 15.31 23.23 -19.78
N ASP A 187 15.59 21.95 -19.55
CA ASP A 187 15.12 21.05 -18.50
C ASP A 187 14.91 21.67 -17.12
N ARG A 188 13.65 21.73 -16.69
CA ARG A 188 13.23 21.82 -15.28
C ARG A 188 11.91 21.08 -15.07
N SER A 189 11.93 19.74 -15.05
CA SER A 189 10.70 18.96 -14.82
C SER A 189 10.88 17.65 -14.03
N THR A 190 11.86 17.56 -13.13
CA THR A 190 11.95 16.42 -12.20
C THR A 190 11.25 16.65 -10.85
N ASN A 191 11.07 17.89 -10.40
CA ASN A 191 10.48 18.17 -9.07
C ASN A 191 8.97 18.50 -9.05
N LYS A 192 8.30 18.67 -10.20
CA LYS A 192 6.85 18.98 -10.25
C LYS A 192 5.94 17.75 -10.19
N LYS A 193 6.44 16.55 -10.53
CA LYS A 193 5.62 15.32 -10.52
C LYS A 193 5.26 14.85 -9.11
N GLN A 194 6.13 15.06 -8.12
CA GLN A 194 5.84 14.65 -6.73
C GLN A 194 4.84 15.58 -6.01
N GLN A 195 4.78 16.88 -6.35
CA GLN A 195 3.81 17.79 -5.76
C GLN A 195 2.42 17.73 -6.42
N GLN A 196 2.34 17.43 -7.72
CA GLN A 196 1.03 17.29 -8.39
C GLN A 196 0.29 16.00 -8.02
N GLN A 197 0.98 14.89 -7.73
CA GLN A 197 0.33 13.68 -7.22
C GLN A 197 -0.31 13.88 -5.83
N GLN A 198 0.28 14.71 -4.97
CA GLN A 198 -0.32 15.06 -3.67
C GLN A 198 -1.45 16.08 -3.78
N GLN A 199 -1.38 17.04 -4.72
CA GLN A 199 -2.43 18.05 -4.87
C GLN A 199 -3.72 17.52 -5.51
N GLN A 200 -3.68 16.48 -6.35
CA GLN A 200 -4.92 15.89 -6.89
C GLN A 200 -5.61 14.92 -5.93
N GLN A 201 -4.89 14.30 -4.98
CA GLN A 201 -5.51 13.60 -3.85
C GLN A 201 -6.29 14.55 -2.91
N GLN A 202 -5.99 15.86 -2.95
CA GLN A 202 -6.70 16.88 -2.17
C GLN A 202 -7.94 17.46 -2.85
N GLN A 203 -8.33 16.99 -4.04
CA GLN A 203 -9.74 17.04 -4.40
C GLN A 203 -10.45 15.98 -3.56
N LEU A 204 -10.55 16.28 -2.25
CA LEU A 204 -11.44 15.66 -1.31
C LEU A 204 -12.80 15.74 -2.00
N VAL A 205 -13.23 14.64 -2.63
CA VAL A 205 -14.63 14.41 -2.91
C VAL A 205 -15.28 14.78 -1.59
N LYS A 206 -16.03 15.89 -1.55
CA LYS A 206 -16.75 16.32 -0.35
C LYS A 206 -17.58 15.10 0.00
N GLN A 207 -17.11 14.28 0.94
CA GLN A 207 -17.81 13.08 1.33
C GLN A 207 -19.14 13.62 1.80
N VAL A 208 -20.19 13.32 1.05
CA VAL A 208 -21.50 13.92 1.26
C VAL A 208 -22.00 13.34 2.56
N LEU A 209 -21.71 14.07 3.63
CA LEU A 209 -21.97 13.62 4.97
C LEU A 209 -23.48 13.65 5.19
N SER A 210 -24.06 12.53 5.62
CA SER A 210 -25.48 12.48 5.95
C SER A 210 -25.83 13.47 7.06
N ARG A 211 -27.09 13.89 7.14
CA ARG A 211 -27.54 14.81 8.19
C ARG A 211 -27.31 14.23 9.59
N GLU A 212 -27.52 12.93 9.77
CA GLU A 212 -27.26 12.22 11.02
C GLU A 212 -25.78 12.25 11.40
N LEU A 213 -24.87 12.00 10.46
CA LEU A 213 -23.43 12.04 10.73
C LEU A 213 -22.94 13.46 11.04
N GLN A 214 -23.53 14.49 10.43
CA GLN A 214 -23.24 15.89 10.77
C GLN A 214 -23.68 16.23 12.20
N LEU A 215 -24.88 15.79 12.60
CA LEU A 215 -25.40 15.98 13.96
C LEU A 215 -24.55 15.22 14.98
N TYR A 216 -24.17 13.98 14.66
CA TYR A 216 -23.26 13.18 15.46
C TYR A 216 -21.90 13.88 15.63
N TYR A 217 -21.28 14.34 14.54
CA TYR A 217 -20.01 15.07 14.58
C TYR A 217 -20.10 16.33 15.46
N THR A 218 -21.17 17.10 15.32
CA THR A 218 -21.38 18.31 16.12
C THR A 218 -21.55 17.97 17.61
N ARG A 219 -22.33 16.93 17.93
CA ARG A 219 -22.52 16.48 19.32
C ARG A 219 -21.24 15.90 19.92
N LEU A 220 -20.44 15.20 19.12
CA LEU A 220 -19.18 14.60 19.52
C LEU A 220 -18.15 15.67 19.86
N THR A 221 -17.90 16.61 18.94
CA THR A 221 -16.93 17.70 19.13
C THR A 221 -17.30 18.62 20.29
N THR A 222 -18.59 18.96 20.44
CA THR A 222 -19.07 19.77 21.58
C THR A 222 -18.96 19.04 22.92
N SER A 223 -19.14 17.72 22.96
CA SER A 223 -18.98 16.92 24.18
C SER A 223 -17.51 16.74 24.60
N LEU A 224 -16.57 16.87 23.65
CA LEU A 224 -15.14 16.76 23.91
C LEU A 224 -14.56 18.07 24.49
N LEU A 225 -14.99 19.25 24.02
CA LEU A 225 -14.48 20.54 24.50
C LEU A 225 -14.91 20.84 25.96
N PRO A 226 -14.02 21.40 26.80
CA PRO A 226 -14.39 21.97 28.10
C PRO A 226 -15.34 23.18 27.94
N PRO A 227 -16.32 23.40 28.85
CA PRO A 227 -16.63 22.70 30.10
C PRO A 227 -17.67 21.58 29.90
N SER A 228 -17.24 20.42 29.41
CA SER A 228 -18.08 19.22 29.34
C SER A 228 -17.95 18.33 30.57
N ASP A 229 -19.05 17.63 30.92
CA ASP A 229 -19.05 16.63 31.99
C ASP A 229 -18.04 15.51 31.69
N PHE A 230 -17.28 15.09 32.70
CA PHE A 230 -16.29 14.00 32.57
C PHE A 230 -16.90 12.70 32.01
N ALA A 231 -18.14 12.39 32.41
CA ALA A 231 -18.88 11.23 31.90
C ALA A 231 -19.17 11.33 30.39
N LYS A 232 -19.59 12.50 29.90
CA LYS A 232 -19.87 12.74 28.47
C LYS A 232 -18.59 12.65 27.65
N ARG A 233 -17.48 13.20 28.15
CA ARG A 233 -16.17 13.11 27.51
C ARG A 233 -15.69 11.67 27.40
N THR A 234 -15.81 10.89 28.48
CA THR A 234 -15.40 9.48 28.51
C THR A 234 -16.23 8.65 27.54
N ALA A 235 -17.55 8.87 27.47
CA ALA A 235 -18.42 8.22 26.49
C ALA A 235 -18.06 8.60 25.05
N ALA A 236 -17.77 9.88 24.78
CA ALA A 236 -17.33 10.34 23.47
C ALA A 236 -16.00 9.71 23.02
N LEU A 237 -15.02 9.61 23.92
CA LEU A 237 -13.74 8.93 23.65
C LEU A 237 -13.92 7.42 23.44
N ALA A 238 -14.80 6.77 24.21
CA ALA A 238 -15.12 5.36 24.02
C ALA A 238 -15.78 5.09 22.66
N SER A 239 -16.63 6.03 22.19
CA SER A 239 -17.24 5.98 20.86
C SER A 239 -16.18 6.05 19.76
N LEU A 240 -15.23 6.99 19.86
CA LEU A 240 -14.12 7.13 18.91
C LEU A 240 -13.25 5.86 18.81
N ARG A 241 -13.07 5.12 19.91
CA ARG A 241 -12.25 3.91 19.98
C ARG A 241 -12.86 2.69 19.30
N HIS A 242 -14.19 2.57 19.29
CA HIS A 242 -14.86 1.32 18.90
C HIS A 242 -15.84 1.46 17.73
N ASP A 243 -16.27 2.67 17.40
CA ASP A 243 -17.26 2.87 16.34
C ASP A 243 -16.63 2.75 14.95
N ALA A 244 -17.16 1.82 14.15
CA ALA A 244 -16.72 1.55 12.79
C ALA A 244 -17.34 2.52 11.75
N GLY A 245 -18.42 3.23 12.09
CA GLY A 245 -19.12 4.14 11.19
C GLY A 245 -18.41 5.49 10.96
N LEU A 246 -17.24 5.69 11.55
CA LEU A 246 -16.56 6.99 11.61
C LEU A 246 -15.59 7.25 10.45
N GLN A 247 -15.39 6.30 9.53
CA GLN A 247 -14.43 6.46 8.41
C GLN A 247 -14.70 7.73 7.59
N ALA A 248 -15.97 8.01 7.27
CA ALA A 248 -16.35 9.21 6.53
C ALA A 248 -16.18 10.53 7.32
N LEU A 249 -16.08 10.44 8.65
CA LEU A 249 -15.83 11.58 9.54
C LEU A 249 -14.34 11.79 9.82
N LEU A 250 -13.50 10.79 9.55
CA LEU A 250 -12.07 10.80 9.86
C LEU A 250 -11.33 12.02 9.28
N PRO A 251 -11.52 12.43 8.01
CA PRO A 251 -10.83 13.62 7.47
C PRO A 251 -11.22 14.90 8.23
N TYR A 252 -12.49 15.01 8.64
CA TYR A 252 -13.01 16.17 9.35
C TYR A 252 -12.50 16.21 10.79
N LEU A 253 -12.45 15.05 11.46
CA LEU A 253 -11.92 14.92 12.82
C LEU A 253 -10.42 15.26 12.87
N ILE A 254 -9.62 14.77 11.92
CA ILE A 254 -8.18 15.04 11.87
C ILE A 254 -7.92 16.52 11.61
N ARG A 255 -8.66 17.13 10.67
CA ARG A 255 -8.57 18.58 10.42
C ARG A 255 -8.97 19.38 11.65
N TRP A 256 -10.06 19.00 12.31
CA TRP A 256 -10.53 19.67 13.53
C TRP A 256 -9.53 19.57 14.68
N VAL A 257 -8.91 18.41 14.89
CA VAL A 257 -7.81 18.26 15.87
C VAL A 257 -6.66 19.20 15.51
N GLY A 258 -6.24 19.22 14.24
CA GLY A 258 -5.14 20.08 13.79
C GLY A 258 -5.42 21.57 14.00
N GLU A 259 -6.60 22.04 13.61
CA GLU A 259 -7.04 23.43 13.83
C GLU A 259 -7.14 23.77 15.33
N SER A 260 -7.70 22.87 16.14
CA SER A 260 -7.84 23.06 17.59
C SER A 260 -6.50 23.15 18.29
N VAL A 261 -5.53 22.29 17.95
CA VAL A 261 -4.17 22.34 18.49
C VAL A 261 -3.47 23.64 18.08
N VAL A 262 -3.59 24.05 16.81
CA VAL A 262 -2.98 25.29 16.34
C VAL A 262 -3.58 26.52 17.04
N ASN A 263 -4.89 26.54 17.28
CA ASN A 263 -5.54 27.66 17.97
C ASN A 263 -5.17 27.72 19.46
N ALA A 264 -5.17 26.57 20.15
CA ALA A 264 -4.75 26.50 21.55
C ALA A 264 -3.27 26.88 21.77
N LEU A 265 -2.42 26.74 20.73
CA LEU A 265 -1.01 27.15 20.78
C LEU A 265 -0.76 28.59 20.32
N LYS A 266 -1.74 29.26 19.70
CA LYS A 266 -1.61 30.65 19.22
C LYS A 266 -1.89 31.67 20.32
N ASP A 267 -2.92 31.43 21.13
CA ASP A 267 -3.27 32.33 22.23
C ASP A 267 -2.34 32.04 23.41
N SER A 268 -1.23 32.77 23.47
CA SER A 268 -0.23 32.69 24.54
C SER A 268 -0.71 33.35 25.85
N SER A 269 -1.97 33.13 26.22
CA SER A 269 -2.50 33.48 27.53
C SER A 269 -2.44 32.25 28.42
N ASP A 270 -1.93 32.38 29.65
CA ASP A 270 -1.81 31.32 30.66
C ASP A 270 -3.19 30.80 31.15
N SER A 271 -4.01 30.31 30.23
CA SER A 271 -5.33 29.81 30.51
C SER A 271 -5.23 28.29 30.70
N ASP A 272 -5.51 27.83 31.93
CA ASP A 272 -5.60 26.39 32.24
C ASP A 272 -6.61 25.64 31.35
N ASN A 273 -7.49 26.38 30.65
CA ASN A 273 -8.44 25.82 29.70
C ASN A 273 -7.77 25.34 28.42
N ASP A 274 -6.75 26.04 27.93
CA ASP A 274 -6.02 25.62 26.71
C ASP A 274 -5.21 24.35 26.95
N GLY A 275 -4.62 24.21 28.15
CA GLY A 275 -3.98 22.97 28.58
C GLY A 275 -4.94 21.78 28.56
N LYS A 276 -6.17 21.97 29.08
CA LYS A 276 -7.22 20.94 29.04
C LYS A 276 -7.68 20.63 27.62
N VAL A 277 -7.78 21.62 26.72
CA VAL A 277 -8.13 21.38 25.32
C VAL A 277 -7.07 20.52 24.64
N LEU A 278 -5.78 20.83 24.83
CA LEU A 278 -4.67 20.04 24.28
C LEU A 278 -4.65 18.61 24.81
N GLU A 279 -4.92 18.41 26.10
CA GLU A 279 -5.04 17.09 26.72
C GLU A 279 -6.15 16.26 26.04
N VAL A 280 -7.33 16.87 25.83
CA VAL A 280 -8.43 16.22 25.13
C VAL A 280 -8.04 15.89 23.68
N MET A 281 -7.39 16.80 22.96
CA MET A 281 -6.96 16.54 21.58
C MET A 281 -6.00 15.34 21.49
N LEU A 282 -5.05 15.22 22.42
CA LEU A 282 -4.14 14.07 22.48
C LEU A 282 -4.89 12.77 22.81
N HIS A 283 -5.88 12.81 23.72
CA HIS A 283 -6.75 11.66 23.98
C HIS A 283 -7.60 11.26 22.77
N VAL A 284 -8.08 12.23 21.99
CA VAL A 284 -8.82 11.98 20.74
C VAL A 284 -7.91 11.29 19.71
N VAL A 285 -6.69 11.79 19.51
CA VAL A 285 -5.72 11.15 18.59
C VAL A 285 -5.40 9.74 19.06
N SER A 286 -5.13 9.54 20.35
CA SER A 286 -4.90 8.22 20.93
C SER A 286 -6.10 7.29 20.75
N ALA A 287 -7.32 7.79 20.90
CA ALA A 287 -8.56 7.01 20.71
C ALA A 287 -8.77 6.61 19.25
N ILE A 288 -8.48 7.51 18.30
CA ILE A 288 -8.54 7.21 16.87
C ILE A 288 -7.51 6.14 16.50
N LEU A 289 -6.27 6.24 17.00
CA LEU A 289 -5.20 5.25 16.76
C LEU A 289 -5.46 3.87 17.38
N GLU A 290 -6.30 3.78 18.42
CA GLU A 290 -6.73 2.51 19.01
C GLU A 290 -7.82 1.79 18.18
N ASN A 291 -8.53 2.52 17.30
CA ASN A 291 -9.65 1.98 16.55
C ASN A 291 -9.18 1.19 15.32
N SER A 292 -9.26 -0.13 15.38
CA SER A 292 -8.86 -1.02 14.28
C SER A 292 -9.80 -0.98 13.06
N ALA A 293 -10.99 -0.40 13.18
CA ALA A 293 -11.93 -0.30 12.08
C ALA A 293 -11.64 0.90 11.16
N LEU A 294 -10.77 1.83 11.58
CA LEU A 294 -10.44 3.04 10.84
C LEU A 294 -9.15 2.86 10.04
N PHE A 295 -9.20 3.24 8.77
CA PHE A 295 -8.01 3.25 7.92
C PHE A 295 -7.32 4.62 8.00
N ILE A 296 -6.35 4.73 8.92
CA ILE A 296 -5.70 6.00 9.29
C ILE A 296 -4.45 6.28 8.43
N GLU A 297 -3.91 5.27 7.74
CA GLU A 297 -2.67 5.35 6.96
C GLU A 297 -2.59 6.56 6.00
N PRO A 298 -3.66 6.92 5.25
CA PRO A 298 -3.62 8.07 4.35
C PRO A 298 -3.39 9.40 5.08
N TYR A 299 -3.77 9.48 6.36
CA TYR A 299 -3.76 10.71 7.15
C TYR A 299 -2.61 10.79 8.15
N LEU A 300 -1.70 9.81 8.21
CA LEU A 300 -0.54 9.84 9.12
C LEU A 300 0.26 11.13 9.00
N HIS A 301 0.45 11.62 7.77
CA HIS A 301 1.17 12.87 7.51
C HIS A 301 0.46 14.13 8.03
N GLN A 302 -0.87 14.08 8.27
CA GLN A 302 -1.68 15.17 8.82
C GLN A 302 -1.83 15.08 10.34
N ILE A 303 -1.77 13.87 10.91
CA ILE A 303 -1.84 13.63 12.37
C ILE A 303 -0.50 13.94 13.06
N LEU A 304 0.63 13.73 12.37
CA LEU A 304 1.95 13.95 12.94
C LEU A 304 2.25 15.41 13.33
N PRO A 305 1.95 16.43 12.51
CA PRO A 305 2.27 17.81 12.87
C PRO A 305 1.60 18.29 14.18
N PRO A 306 0.31 18.01 14.47
CA PRO A 306 -0.28 18.35 15.77
C PRO A 306 0.42 17.69 16.97
N ILE A 307 0.80 16.41 16.87
CA ILE A 307 1.54 15.70 17.94
C ILE A 307 2.92 16.33 18.12
N LEU A 308 3.65 16.58 17.04
CA LEU A 308 5.00 17.17 17.10
C LEU A 308 4.96 18.62 17.58
N SER A 309 3.89 19.36 17.25
CA SER A 309 3.72 20.74 17.68
C SER A 309 3.47 20.81 19.19
N THR A 310 2.56 19.99 19.72
CA THR A 310 2.33 19.90 21.17
C THR A 310 3.57 19.42 21.94
N LEU A 311 4.37 18.54 21.34
CA LEU A 311 5.61 18.05 21.92
C LEU A 311 6.72 19.13 21.95
N LEU A 312 6.93 19.86 20.85
CA LEU A 312 8.09 20.74 20.65
C LEU A 312 7.82 22.23 20.94
N HIS A 313 6.58 22.62 21.21
CA HIS A 313 6.25 24.02 21.45
C HIS A 313 6.94 24.59 22.69
N SER A 314 7.42 25.83 22.59
CA SER A 314 8.23 26.48 23.63
C SER A 314 7.41 26.95 24.84
N PHE A 315 6.16 27.35 24.62
CA PHE A 315 5.29 27.94 25.66
C PHE A 315 4.06 27.07 25.92
N LEU A 316 4.15 26.16 26.87
CA LEU A 316 3.00 25.40 27.36
C LEU A 316 2.66 25.86 28.79
N PRO A 317 1.38 25.79 29.21
CA PRO A 317 0.98 26.11 30.58
C PRO A 317 1.80 25.27 31.57
N PRO A 318 2.50 25.88 32.55
CA PRO A 318 3.49 25.18 33.38
C PRO A 318 2.90 24.00 34.16
N SER A 319 1.63 24.10 34.56
CA SER A 319 0.90 23.04 35.27
C SER A 319 0.67 21.77 34.44
N TYR A 320 0.55 21.90 33.11
CA TYR A 320 0.24 20.78 32.19
C TYR A 320 1.40 20.42 31.28
N ALA A 321 2.48 21.21 31.27
CA ALA A 321 3.57 21.09 30.29
C ALA A 321 4.24 19.70 30.29
N THR A 322 4.52 19.13 31.47
CA THR A 322 5.14 17.79 31.59
C THR A 322 4.17 16.68 31.19
N LEU A 323 2.90 16.78 31.60
CA LEU A 323 1.84 15.83 31.27
C LEU A 323 1.61 15.77 29.75
N LEU A 324 1.39 16.93 29.12
CA LEU A 324 1.12 17.04 27.69
C LEU A 324 2.28 16.49 26.85
N ARG A 325 3.52 16.82 27.20
CA ARG A 325 4.71 16.28 26.49
C ARG A 325 4.85 14.77 26.67
N THR A 326 4.54 14.25 27.85
CA THR A 326 4.58 12.80 28.11
C THR A 326 3.49 12.08 27.30
N MET A 327 2.26 12.59 27.29
CA MET A 327 1.17 12.04 26.49
C MET A 327 1.44 12.12 24.99
N ALA A 328 1.99 13.23 24.51
CA ALA A 328 2.36 13.40 23.10
C ALA A 328 3.46 12.40 22.69
N SER A 329 4.47 12.20 23.55
CA SER A 329 5.51 11.19 23.32
C SER A 329 4.94 9.76 23.30
N GLN A 330 4.06 9.40 24.24
CA GLN A 330 3.42 8.07 24.26
C GLN A 330 2.55 7.84 23.03
N THR A 331 1.79 8.86 22.60
CA THR A 331 0.97 8.80 21.38
C THR A 331 1.84 8.65 20.13
N LEU A 332 2.95 9.38 20.06
CA LEU A 332 3.94 9.28 18.99
C LEU A 332 4.59 7.88 18.95
N SER A 333 4.96 7.35 20.11
CA SER A 333 5.53 6.00 20.27
C SER A 333 4.57 4.94 19.73
N ARG A 334 3.30 5.00 20.14
CA ARG A 334 2.27 4.07 19.65
C ARG A 334 2.12 4.13 18.13
N LEU A 335 1.99 5.33 17.58
CA LEU A 335 1.88 5.55 16.12
C LEU A 335 3.08 4.95 15.38
N LEU A 336 4.29 5.14 15.89
CA LEU A 336 5.51 4.59 15.32
C LEU A 336 5.56 3.06 15.41
N THR A 337 5.19 2.47 16.56
CA THR A 337 5.17 1.00 16.71
C THR A 337 4.16 0.34 15.77
N GLN A 338 3.01 0.97 15.52
CA GLN A 338 1.97 0.43 14.64
C GLN A 338 2.31 0.56 13.14
N HIS A 339 2.94 1.67 12.72
CA HIS A 339 3.08 2.00 11.30
C HIS A 339 4.52 2.03 10.76
N SER A 340 5.54 1.80 11.60
CA SER A 340 6.95 1.84 11.17
C SER A 340 7.32 0.75 10.15
N THR A 341 6.69 -0.42 10.20
CA THR A 341 6.94 -1.52 9.26
C THR A 341 6.37 -1.22 7.88
N THR A 342 5.18 -0.62 7.82
CA THR A 342 4.52 -0.22 6.57
C THR A 342 5.20 0.99 5.93
N TYR A 343 5.71 1.91 6.75
CA TYR A 343 6.38 3.14 6.30
C TYR A 343 7.79 3.29 6.89
N PRO A 344 8.80 2.64 6.30
CA PRO A 344 10.19 2.70 6.81
C PRO A 344 10.79 4.11 6.86
N SER A 345 10.29 5.04 6.04
CA SER A 345 10.74 6.44 6.00
C SER A 345 10.18 7.31 7.13
N LEU A 346 9.18 6.82 7.87
CA LEU A 346 8.49 7.57 8.92
C LEU A 346 9.40 7.87 10.12
N SER A 347 10.01 6.83 10.68
CA SER A 347 10.89 6.93 11.85
C SER A 347 12.12 7.83 11.59
N PRO A 348 12.89 7.65 10.50
CA PRO A 348 14.01 8.54 10.18
C PRO A 348 13.61 10.01 10.01
N ARG A 349 12.42 10.28 9.43
CA ARG A 349 11.92 11.65 9.24
C ARG A 349 11.61 12.33 10.57
N ILE A 350 10.93 11.62 11.48
CA ILE A 350 10.59 12.13 12.81
C ILE A 350 11.85 12.32 13.65
N MET A 351 12.75 11.35 13.63
CA MET A 351 14.05 11.44 14.30
C MET A 351 14.82 12.69 13.86
N LYS A 352 14.92 12.96 12.55
CA LYS A 352 15.56 14.17 12.02
C LYS A 352 14.94 15.46 12.57
N THR A 353 13.62 15.52 12.67
CA THR A 353 12.91 16.69 13.23
C THR A 353 13.22 16.90 14.71
N LEU A 354 13.22 15.82 15.52
CA LEU A 354 13.55 15.90 16.95
C LEU A 354 15.02 16.27 17.19
N LEU A 355 15.95 15.72 16.40
CA LEU A 355 17.38 16.05 16.50
C LEU A 355 17.65 17.52 16.18
N LEU A 356 17.00 18.05 15.14
CA LEU A 356 17.11 19.47 14.81
C LEU A 356 16.57 20.33 15.96
N ALA A 357 15.45 19.94 16.58
CA ALA A 357 14.91 20.66 17.74
C ALA A 357 15.81 20.59 18.99
N LEU A 358 16.59 19.51 19.14
CA LEU A 358 17.49 19.30 20.29
C LEU A 358 18.81 20.08 20.15
N ILE A 359 19.46 20.01 18.98
CA ILE A 359 20.83 20.52 18.77
C ILE A 359 20.85 22.01 18.42
N SER A 360 19.78 22.55 17.82
CA SER A 360 19.78 23.95 17.37
C SER A 360 19.96 24.93 18.55
N PRO A 361 20.87 25.92 18.45
CA PRO A 361 21.19 26.83 19.55
C PRO A 361 20.01 27.76 19.91
N ASP A 362 19.18 28.14 18.94
CA ASP A 362 18.08 29.11 19.12
C ASP A 362 16.81 28.53 19.79
N LYS A 363 16.88 27.34 20.38
CA LYS A 363 15.71 26.62 20.92
C LYS A 363 15.62 26.71 22.43
N SER A 364 14.40 26.89 22.93
CA SER A 364 14.10 26.99 24.37
C SER A 364 14.37 25.68 25.12
N LYS A 365 14.65 25.76 26.42
CA LYS A 365 14.80 24.60 27.33
C LYS A 365 13.59 23.65 27.24
N ASN A 366 12.39 24.21 27.13
CA ASN A 366 11.12 23.50 26.98
C ASN A 366 11.01 22.68 25.69
N THR A 367 11.48 23.22 24.57
CA THR A 367 11.52 22.52 23.28
C THR A 367 12.51 21.34 23.33
N ARG A 368 13.65 21.52 23.98
CA ARG A 368 14.65 20.45 24.16
C ARG A 368 14.12 19.34 25.06
N GLU A 369 13.38 19.67 26.13
CA GLU A 369 12.70 18.66 26.97
C GLU A 369 11.75 17.81 26.13
N GLY A 370 10.92 18.45 25.30
CA GLY A 370 10.01 17.76 24.39
C GLY A 370 10.73 16.87 23.38
N ALA A 371 11.86 17.34 22.84
CA ALA A 371 12.67 16.56 21.91
C ALA A 371 13.23 15.29 22.56
N ILE A 372 13.73 15.37 23.80
CA ILE A 372 14.25 14.23 24.55
C ILE A 372 13.13 13.23 24.85
N ARG A 373 11.99 13.69 25.39
CA ARG A 373 10.83 12.83 25.63
C ARG A 373 10.35 12.16 24.34
N GLY A 374 10.40 12.86 23.20
CA GLY A 374 10.10 12.29 21.89
C GLY A 374 11.07 11.18 21.48
N LEU A 375 12.39 11.38 21.67
CA LEU A 375 13.41 10.38 21.36
C LEU A 375 13.23 9.11 22.21
N ILE A 376 12.87 9.25 23.49
CA ILE A 376 12.51 8.12 24.35
C ILE A 376 11.35 7.32 23.73
N GLY A 377 10.32 8.01 23.22
CA GLY A 377 9.17 7.39 22.56
C GLY A 377 9.50 6.63 21.26
N ILE A 378 10.57 7.00 20.55
CA ILE A 378 11.02 6.28 19.34
C ILE A 378 11.75 4.98 19.72
N GLY A 379 12.60 5.02 20.76
CA GLY A 379 13.29 3.86 21.30
C GLY A 379 14.77 4.08 21.59
N LYS A 380 15.41 3.05 22.19
CA LYS A 380 16.78 3.10 22.71
C LYS A 380 17.84 3.56 21.69
N GLU A 381 17.75 3.10 20.44
CA GLU A 381 18.70 3.46 19.39
C GLU A 381 18.59 4.93 18.97
N ALA A 382 17.38 5.49 19.01
CA ALA A 382 17.16 6.91 18.73
C ALA A 382 17.73 7.79 19.85
N VAL A 383 17.61 7.35 21.10
CA VAL A 383 18.23 8.01 22.25
C VAL A 383 19.76 7.95 22.14
N ARG A 384 20.36 6.78 21.84
CA ARG A 384 21.81 6.65 21.69
C ARG A 384 22.35 7.59 20.61
N LYS A 385 21.78 7.51 19.41
CA LYS A 385 22.22 8.34 18.27
C LYS A 385 21.98 9.83 18.49
N GLY A 386 20.87 10.20 19.12
CA GLY A 386 20.50 11.61 19.26
C GLY A 386 21.09 12.31 20.47
N LEU A 387 21.10 11.62 21.60
CA LEU A 387 21.45 12.18 22.89
C LEU A 387 22.96 12.03 23.14
N VAL A 388 23.53 10.84 22.86
CA VAL A 388 24.96 10.52 23.07
C VAL A 388 25.80 10.91 21.86
N GLU A 389 25.59 10.27 20.71
CA GLU A 389 26.43 10.50 19.50
C GLU A 389 26.18 11.88 18.87
N GLY A 390 24.94 12.35 18.90
CA GLY A 390 24.53 13.66 18.40
C GLY A 390 24.94 14.85 19.29
N GLY A 391 25.56 14.60 20.45
CA GLY A 391 26.00 15.63 21.38
C GLY A 391 24.87 16.42 22.04
N GLY A 392 23.64 15.88 22.05
CA GLY A 392 22.47 16.51 22.67
C GLY A 392 22.64 16.73 24.17
N ILE A 393 23.27 15.78 24.88
CA ILE A 393 23.53 15.89 26.33
C ILE A 393 24.43 17.09 26.62
N ARG A 394 25.49 17.29 25.82
CA ARG A 394 26.42 18.40 25.99
C ARG A 394 25.73 19.76 25.80
N VAL A 395 24.86 19.89 24.80
CA VAL A 395 24.08 21.13 24.52
C VAL A 395 23.08 21.42 25.65
N VAL A 396 22.51 20.39 26.27
CA VAL A 396 21.64 20.58 27.43
C VAL A 396 22.46 20.92 28.67
N GLY A 397 23.61 20.26 28.85
CA GLY A 397 24.53 20.46 29.98
C GLY A 397 25.14 21.86 30.02
N SER A 398 25.42 22.49 28.87
CA SER A 398 25.91 23.89 28.82
C SER A 398 24.90 24.92 29.34
N ASP A 399 23.61 24.59 29.29
CA ASP A 399 22.51 25.50 29.61
C ASP A 399 21.92 25.26 31.02
N CYS A 400 22.39 24.22 31.71
CA CYS A 400 22.02 23.86 33.07
C CYS A 400 22.99 24.47 34.08
N THR A 401 22.45 25.07 35.15
CA THR A 401 23.26 25.52 36.27
C THR A 401 23.55 24.37 37.25
N PRO A 402 24.74 24.33 37.88
CA PRO A 402 25.08 23.28 38.84
C PRO A 402 24.08 23.31 40.02
N GLY A 403 23.36 22.20 40.24
CA GLY A 403 22.33 22.07 41.28
C GLY A 403 20.87 22.24 40.82
N GLU A 404 20.60 22.56 39.56
CA GLU A 404 19.23 22.75 39.05
C GLU A 404 18.54 21.39 38.78
N SER A 405 17.47 21.08 39.52
CA SER A 405 16.57 19.93 39.24
C SER A 405 15.40 20.37 38.36
N SER A 406 15.70 20.71 37.10
CA SER A 406 14.68 21.09 36.11
C SER A 406 13.99 19.87 35.50
N SER A 407 12.76 20.04 34.98
CA SER A 407 12.04 19.00 34.21
C SER A 407 12.88 18.47 33.03
N LEU A 408 13.74 19.32 32.47
CA LEU A 408 14.70 18.98 31.44
C LEU A 408 15.75 17.97 31.93
N VAL A 409 16.28 18.16 33.14
CA VAL A 409 17.29 17.27 33.73
C VAL A 409 16.66 15.92 34.03
N ASN A 410 15.43 15.90 34.55
CA ASN A 410 14.69 14.65 34.77
C ASN A 410 14.44 13.91 33.44
N ALA A 411 14.07 14.63 32.37
CA ALA A 411 13.89 14.01 31.06
C ALA A 411 15.19 13.40 30.48
N VAL A 412 16.35 14.02 30.72
CA VAL A 412 17.65 13.43 30.35
C VAL A 412 17.94 12.19 31.19
N MET A 413 17.71 12.24 32.51
CA MET A 413 17.92 11.07 33.37
C MET A 413 16.99 9.91 33.01
N ASP A 414 15.71 10.18 32.72
CA ASP A 414 14.76 9.20 32.20
C ASP A 414 15.27 8.56 30.89
N ALA A 415 15.83 9.37 29.98
CA ALA A 415 16.41 8.88 28.73
C ALA A 415 17.64 7.98 28.97
N LEU A 416 18.49 8.33 29.94
CA LEU A 416 19.65 7.53 30.33
C LEU A 416 19.24 6.21 30.99
N HIS A 417 18.18 6.20 31.80
CA HIS A 417 17.61 4.97 32.36
C HIS A 417 17.03 4.04 31.27
N VAL A 418 16.46 4.61 30.21
CA VAL A 418 15.97 3.82 29.06
C VAL A 418 17.11 3.23 28.23
N LEU A 419 18.28 3.89 28.18
CA LEU A 419 19.48 3.35 27.54
C LEU A 419 20.06 2.17 28.32
N GLN A 420 20.21 2.33 29.63
CA GLN A 420 20.70 1.29 30.53
C GLN A 420 20.13 1.52 31.92
N PRO A 421 19.60 0.49 32.61
CA PRO A 421 19.21 0.61 34.01
C PRO A 421 20.44 0.90 34.89
N PRO A 422 20.26 1.61 36.02
CA PRO A 422 21.31 1.83 36.99
C PRO A 422 21.73 0.49 37.61
N SER A 423 22.96 0.39 38.09
CA SER A 423 23.48 -0.85 38.66
C SER A 423 22.87 -1.13 40.04
N ASP A 424 22.70 -2.41 40.38
CA ASP A 424 22.21 -2.84 41.71
C ASP A 424 23.17 -2.45 42.84
N MET A 425 24.45 -2.22 42.52
CA MET A 425 25.52 -1.84 43.45
C MET A 425 26.33 -0.68 42.83
N PRO A 426 25.94 0.58 43.08
CA PRO A 426 26.61 1.73 42.49
C PRO A 426 28.00 1.92 43.10
N GLU A 427 29.04 1.70 42.29
CA GLU A 427 30.42 2.04 42.59
C GLU A 427 30.75 3.40 41.97
N SER A 428 31.22 4.35 42.78
CA SER A 428 31.66 5.65 42.28
C SER A 428 32.96 5.50 41.47
N LEU A 429 33.09 6.28 40.39
CA LEU A 429 34.36 6.39 39.66
C LEU A 429 35.45 6.99 40.57
N ASP A 430 36.51 6.22 40.82
CA ASP A 430 37.66 6.70 41.58
C ASP A 430 38.64 7.39 40.63
N THR A 431 38.75 8.71 40.73
CA THR A 431 39.64 9.53 39.86
C THR A 431 41.13 9.28 40.13
N SER A 432 41.47 8.47 41.13
CA SER A 432 42.85 8.08 41.43
C SER A 432 43.36 6.89 40.60
N ALA A 433 42.47 6.11 39.96
CA ALA A 433 42.84 5.02 39.07
C ALA A 433 42.91 5.49 37.61
N ASP A 434 44.03 5.22 36.91
CA ASP A 434 44.26 5.68 35.53
C ASP A 434 43.16 5.24 34.54
N ALA A 435 42.59 4.05 34.74
CA ALA A 435 41.50 3.54 33.89
C ALA A 435 40.18 4.32 34.11
N ASP A 436 39.90 4.70 35.35
CA ASP A 436 38.66 5.39 35.73
C ASP A 436 38.76 6.88 35.42
N ALA A 437 39.96 7.45 35.51
CA ALA A 437 40.27 8.80 35.02
C ALA A 437 40.08 8.92 33.50
N ALA A 438 40.46 7.89 32.73
CA ALA A 438 40.24 7.86 31.29
C ALA A 438 38.75 7.78 30.91
N VAL A 439 37.98 6.93 31.62
CA VAL A 439 36.52 6.84 31.44
C VAL A 439 35.85 8.17 31.82
N TYR A 440 36.26 8.79 32.92
CA TYR A 440 35.72 10.08 33.35
C TYR A 440 36.05 11.22 32.37
N ALA A 441 37.25 11.21 31.76
CA ALA A 441 37.60 12.16 30.70
C ALA A 441 36.73 11.98 29.45
N GLN A 442 36.50 10.73 29.03
CA GLN A 442 35.60 10.40 27.91
C GLN A 442 34.15 10.79 28.22
N MET A 443 33.68 10.58 29.46
CA MET A 443 32.36 11.04 29.92
C MET A 443 32.23 12.56 29.82
N LYS A 444 33.25 13.31 30.22
CA LYS A 444 33.23 14.78 30.10
C LYS A 444 33.18 15.25 28.65
N GLU A 445 33.88 14.58 27.74
CA GLU A 445 33.85 14.90 26.32
C GLU A 445 32.46 14.69 25.70
N VAL A 446 31.79 13.59 26.07
CA VAL A 446 30.51 13.16 25.47
C VAL A 446 29.30 13.80 26.18
N PHE A 447 29.29 13.84 27.52
CA PHE A 447 28.15 14.28 28.34
C PHE A 447 28.30 15.71 28.87
N GLY A 448 29.50 16.29 28.85
CA GLY A 448 29.78 17.58 29.49
C GLY A 448 29.88 17.48 31.02
N ASP A 449 30.40 18.52 31.65
CA ASP A 449 30.76 18.50 33.07
C ASP A 449 29.57 18.21 34.01
N PHE A 450 28.38 18.77 33.71
CA PHE A 450 27.19 18.65 34.56
C PHE A 450 26.64 17.21 34.65
N PHE A 451 26.49 16.53 33.51
CA PHE A 451 25.97 15.16 33.49
C PHE A 451 27.04 14.12 33.81
N ALA A 452 28.32 14.42 33.54
CA ALA A 452 29.44 13.59 33.96
C ALA A 452 29.52 13.49 35.49
N GLU A 453 29.31 14.59 36.23
CA GLU A 453 29.30 14.60 37.70
C GLU A 453 28.13 13.78 38.27
N LYS A 454 26.93 13.84 37.66
CA LYS A 454 25.77 13.04 38.07
C LYS A 454 25.92 11.54 37.79
N LEU A 455 26.60 11.20 36.69
CA LEU A 455 26.86 9.80 36.31
C LEU A 455 28.08 9.21 37.04
N ALA A 456 28.95 10.04 37.63
CA ALA A 456 30.16 9.60 38.32
C ALA A 456 29.88 8.74 39.58
N GLY A 457 28.65 8.79 40.11
CA GLY A 457 28.22 7.96 41.23
C GLY A 457 27.99 6.49 40.90
N ASP A 458 27.89 6.13 39.61
CA ASP A 458 27.70 4.74 39.16
C ASP A 458 28.53 4.46 37.90
N LYS A 459 29.70 3.85 38.12
CA LYS A 459 30.68 3.47 37.11
C LYS A 459 30.12 2.50 36.07
N VAL A 460 29.37 1.50 36.50
CA VAL A 460 28.83 0.44 35.62
C VAL A 460 27.75 1.02 34.72
N TRP A 461 26.90 1.90 35.27
CA TRP A 461 25.90 2.61 34.50
C TRP A 461 26.51 3.58 33.49
N ALA A 462 27.53 4.34 33.89
CA ALA A 462 28.25 5.27 33.02
C ALA A 462 28.92 4.58 31.82
N MET A 463 29.60 3.44 32.06
CA MET A 463 30.20 2.63 30.99
C MET A 463 29.15 2.04 30.04
N GLY A 464 28.02 1.60 30.60
CA GLY A 464 26.88 1.12 29.83
C GLY A 464 26.30 2.15 28.85
N VAL A 465 26.09 3.37 29.34
CA VAL A 465 25.58 4.48 28.51
C VAL A 465 26.58 4.88 27.44
N LEU A 466 27.89 4.91 27.74
CA LEU A 466 28.96 5.18 26.77
C LEU A 466 29.07 4.09 25.68
N GLY A 467 28.45 2.93 25.88
CA GLY A 467 28.54 1.79 24.96
C GLY A 467 29.85 1.01 25.08
N SER A 468 30.56 1.14 26.21
CA SER A 468 31.80 0.39 26.47
C SER A 468 31.56 -0.99 27.11
N VAL A 469 30.30 -1.39 27.34
CA VAL A 469 29.96 -2.80 27.56
C VAL A 469 29.75 -3.45 26.20
N SER A 470 30.86 -3.90 25.61
CA SER A 470 30.83 -4.93 24.57
C SER A 470 30.11 -6.17 25.11
N ASP A 471 29.28 -6.77 24.26
CA ASP A 471 28.71 -8.12 24.36
C ASP A 471 29.66 -9.12 25.07
N GLN A 472 29.55 -9.21 26.39
CA GLN A 472 30.01 -10.36 27.16
C GLN A 472 28.88 -10.78 28.08
N THR A 473 27.89 -11.44 27.48
CA THR A 473 27.30 -12.71 27.93
C THR A 473 26.50 -13.30 26.79
#